data_AF-A0A8S0T0S2-F1
#
_entry.id   AF-A0A8S0T0S2-F1
#
_cell.length_a   1.000
_cell.length_b   1.000
_cell.length_c   1.000
_cell.angle_alpha   90.00
_cell.angle_beta   90.00
_cell.angle_gamma   90.00
#
_symmetry.space_group_name_H-M   'P 1'
#
loop_
_entity.id
_entity.type
_entity.pdbx_description
1 polymer ?
#
loop_
_entity_poly.entity_id
_entity_poly.type
_entity_poly.pdbx_seq_one_letter_code
_entity_poly.pdbx_strand_id
1 'polypeptide(L)'
;MSSSSCSSVIPGILSNNRNLTYTLSRRNFTRHLTSPCNGGRKLGLHLKKKNSLIVSVKGEALQYRKLGDSDLVISEITLGTMTFGEQNTEKEAHELLSYSFESGINAIDTAEMYPVPVKKETQGRTDLYIGSWLKSQPRDKVILATKIAGYSEQSSYLRDDAKVVRVDAANIRESVEKSLKRLNTDYIDLLQIHW
;
A
#
# COMPACT_ATOMS: atom_id res chain seq x y z
N MET A 1 -35.25 -18.57 42.00
CA MET A 1 -35.55 -17.12 41.95
C MET A 1 -34.38 -16.44 41.24
N SER A 2 -34.55 -16.20 39.93
CA SER A 2 -34.44 -14.90 39.23
C SER A 2 -32.99 -14.41 39.05
N SER A 3 -32.33 -14.72 37.93
CA SER A 3 -32.36 -14.03 36.62
C SER A 3 -31.70 -12.64 36.61
N SER A 4 -30.65 -12.46 35.81
CA SER A 4 -30.46 -11.27 34.96
C SER A 4 -29.33 -11.51 33.95
N SER A 5 -29.73 -11.66 32.69
CA SER A 5 -28.92 -11.59 31.48
C SER A 5 -28.54 -10.14 31.18
N CYS A 6 -27.30 -9.88 30.79
CA CYS A 6 -26.90 -8.60 30.22
C CYS A 6 -26.38 -8.84 28.79
N SER A 7 -27.24 -8.57 27.81
CA SER A 7 -26.92 -8.58 26.39
C SER A 7 -26.37 -7.20 26.00
N SER A 8 -25.14 -7.13 25.49
CA SER A 8 -24.61 -5.91 24.86
C SER A 8 -24.66 -6.06 23.33
N VAL A 9 -25.36 -5.11 22.73
CA VAL A 9 -25.66 -5.01 21.31
C VAL A 9 -24.46 -4.44 20.56
N ILE A 10 -24.03 -5.11 19.50
CA ILE A 10 -23.06 -4.62 18.51
C ILE A 10 -23.80 -3.73 17.49
N PRO A 11 -23.40 -2.48 17.24
CA PRO A 11 -23.88 -1.73 16.09
C PRO A 11 -23.12 -2.15 14.84
N GLY A 12 -23.84 -2.72 13.86
CA GLY A 12 -23.32 -3.04 12.54
C GLY A 12 -22.98 -1.79 11.73
N ILE A 13 -21.79 -1.80 11.14
CA ILE A 13 -21.37 -0.81 10.13
C ILE A 13 -21.97 -1.25 8.80
N LEU A 14 -23.04 -0.57 8.40
CA LEU A 14 -23.65 -0.69 7.08
C LEU A 14 -22.78 0.03 6.04
N SER A 15 -22.25 -0.74 5.10
CA SER A 15 -21.75 -0.24 3.82
C SER A 15 -22.86 0.49 3.07
N ASN A 16 -22.61 1.73 2.67
CA ASN A 16 -23.51 2.42 1.73
C ASN A 16 -22.69 3.32 0.79
N ASN A 17 -22.09 2.71 -0.24
CA ASN A 17 -21.58 3.44 -1.39
C ASN A 17 -22.72 3.57 -2.40
N ARG A 18 -23.36 4.74 -2.45
CA ARG A 18 -24.25 5.12 -3.55
C ARG A 18 -23.94 6.56 -3.99
N ASN A 19 -23.53 6.66 -5.25
CA ASN A 19 -23.85 7.73 -6.21
C ASN A 19 -23.59 9.18 -5.78
N LEU A 20 -22.41 9.69 -6.16
CA LEU A 20 -22.15 11.13 -6.29
C LEU A 20 -22.70 11.63 -7.65
N THR A 21 -23.91 12.20 -7.64
CA THR A 21 -24.40 13.09 -8.69
C THR A 21 -23.94 14.52 -8.38
N TYR A 22 -23.18 15.14 -9.29
CA TYR A 22 -22.74 16.53 -9.17
C TYR A 22 -23.80 17.51 -9.68
N THR A 23 -24.33 18.35 -8.79
CA THR A 23 -25.26 19.43 -9.14
C THR A 23 -24.49 20.72 -9.48
N LEU A 24 -24.61 21.19 -10.72
CA LEU A 24 -24.14 22.51 -11.15
C LEU A 24 -25.15 23.59 -10.72
N SER A 25 -24.75 24.48 -9.81
CA SER A 25 -25.56 25.66 -9.44
C SER A 25 -24.98 26.91 -10.10
N ARG A 26 -25.63 27.39 -11.16
CA ARG A 26 -25.47 28.76 -11.66
C ARG A 26 -26.38 29.68 -10.83
N ARG A 27 -25.81 30.71 -10.20
CA ARG A 27 -26.61 31.82 -9.64
C ARG A 27 -26.36 33.09 -10.44
N ASN A 28 -27.40 33.51 -11.16
CA ASN A 28 -27.57 34.86 -11.69
C ASN A 28 -27.94 35.79 -10.52
N PHE A 29 -27.35 36.99 -10.46
CA PHE A 29 -27.76 38.05 -9.54
C PHE A 29 -28.49 39.15 -10.33
N THR A 30 -29.78 39.33 -10.05
CA THR A 30 -30.59 40.47 -10.48
C THR A 30 -30.40 41.65 -9.51
N ARG A 31 -30.36 42.86 -10.09
CA ARG A 31 -30.27 44.14 -9.36
C ARG A 31 -31.65 44.56 -8.84
N HIS A 32 -31.69 45.13 -7.64
CA HIS A 32 -32.72 46.08 -7.24
C HIS A 32 -32.09 47.29 -6.55
N LEU A 33 -32.54 48.48 -6.99
CA LEU A 33 -32.21 49.81 -6.48
C LEU A 33 -33.33 50.28 -5.55
N THR A 34 -32.98 50.82 -4.37
CA THR A 34 -33.81 51.79 -3.63
C THR A 34 -32.92 52.76 -2.83
N SER A 35 -33.37 54.02 -2.78
CA SER A 35 -32.72 55.27 -2.33
C SER A 35 -32.62 55.47 -0.79
N PRO A 36 -31.95 56.54 -0.28
CA PRO A 36 -31.30 56.55 1.04
C PRO A 36 -32.00 57.40 2.13
N CYS A 37 -31.73 57.08 3.40
CA CYS A 37 -31.97 57.98 4.54
C CYS A 37 -30.88 57.89 5.64
N ASN A 38 -30.34 59.06 5.97
CA ASN A 38 -29.70 59.56 7.20
C ASN A 38 -28.92 58.66 8.18
N GLY A 39 -27.68 59.10 8.44
CA GLY A 39 -27.27 59.52 9.79
C GLY A 39 -26.68 58.45 10.72
N GLY A 40 -25.35 58.33 10.74
CA GLY A 40 -24.65 57.62 11.80
C GLY A 40 -23.17 57.42 11.50
N ARG A 41 -22.28 58.16 12.18
CA ARG A 41 -20.84 57.92 12.15
C ARG A 41 -20.56 56.54 12.73
N LYS A 42 -20.02 55.62 11.93
CA LYS A 42 -19.41 54.36 12.42
C LYS A 42 -17.91 54.40 12.17
N LEU A 43 -17.17 54.25 13.26
CA LEU A 43 -15.73 53.99 13.32
C LEU A 43 -15.38 52.87 12.32
N GLY A 44 -14.55 53.19 11.33
CA GLY A 44 -14.05 52.20 10.39
C GLY A 44 -12.98 51.34 11.04
N LEU A 45 -13.33 50.15 11.51
CA LEU A 45 -12.35 49.08 11.74
C LEU A 45 -12.05 48.44 10.38
N HIS A 46 -10.91 48.80 9.81
CA HIS A 46 -10.42 48.27 8.55
C HIS A 46 -9.89 46.84 8.74
N LEU A 47 -10.78 45.85 8.78
CA LEU A 47 -10.40 44.44 8.74
C LEU A 47 -9.97 44.08 7.30
N LYS A 48 -8.66 44.01 7.07
CA LYS A 48 -8.09 43.43 5.85
C LYS A 48 -8.50 41.97 5.77
N LYS A 49 -9.40 41.65 4.84
CA LYS A 49 -9.72 40.27 4.44
C LYS A 49 -8.44 39.68 3.84
N LYS A 50 -7.73 38.82 4.59
CA LYS A 50 -6.69 37.98 4.02
C LYS A 50 -7.40 36.97 3.12
N ASN A 51 -7.36 37.19 1.81
CA ASN A 51 -7.63 36.14 0.84
C ASN A 51 -6.49 35.11 0.98
N SER A 52 -6.66 34.13 1.86
CA SER A 52 -5.88 32.91 1.79
C SER A 52 -6.36 32.17 0.55
N LEU A 53 -5.54 32.22 -0.51
CA LEU A 53 -5.66 31.33 -1.65
C LEU A 53 -5.62 29.90 -1.11
N ILE A 54 -6.76 29.22 -1.12
CA ILE A 54 -6.80 27.77 -0.94
C ILE A 54 -6.24 27.21 -2.25
N VAL A 55 -4.95 26.88 -2.25
CA VAL A 55 -4.34 26.07 -3.31
C VAL A 55 -4.88 24.67 -3.12
N SER A 56 -5.93 24.33 -3.86
CA SER A 56 -6.39 22.94 -3.98
C SER A 56 -5.38 22.23 -4.87
N VAL A 57 -4.43 21.53 -4.25
CA VAL A 57 -3.64 20.52 -4.97
C VAL A 57 -4.59 19.37 -5.25
N LYS A 58 -5.13 19.30 -6.47
CA LYS A 58 -5.73 18.06 -6.97
C LYS A 58 -4.57 17.06 -7.07
N GLY A 59 -4.43 16.18 -6.09
CA GLY A 59 -3.59 15.01 -6.24
C GLY A 59 -4.11 14.22 -7.44
N GLU A 60 -3.26 13.96 -8.43
CA GLU A 60 -3.62 13.11 -9.55
C GLU A 60 -3.91 11.69 -9.02
N ALA A 61 -4.86 11.00 -9.65
CA ALA A 61 -5.18 9.63 -9.30
C ALA A 61 -3.96 8.72 -9.57
N LEU A 62 -3.77 7.66 -8.77
CA LEU A 62 -2.72 6.66 -8.97
C LEU A 62 -2.81 6.09 -10.40
N GLN A 63 -1.70 6.18 -11.15
CA GLN A 63 -1.61 5.67 -12.51
C GLN A 63 -1.07 4.24 -12.53
N TYR A 64 -1.36 3.53 -13.62
CA TYR A 64 -0.86 2.19 -13.87
C TYR A 64 -0.17 2.14 -15.23
N ARG A 65 0.90 1.34 -15.33
CA ARG A 65 1.73 1.24 -16.53
C ARG A 65 2.04 -0.22 -16.84
N LYS A 66 2.15 -0.53 -18.14
CA LYS A 66 2.62 -1.83 -18.63
C LYS A 66 4.10 -2.00 -18.25
N LEU A 67 4.47 -3.15 -17.71
CA LEU A 67 5.85 -3.46 -17.33
C LEU A 67 6.61 -4.01 -18.54
N GLY A 68 7.43 -3.19 -19.17
CA GLY A 68 8.20 -3.58 -20.36
C GLY A 68 7.30 -4.06 -21.49
N ASP A 69 7.64 -5.20 -22.09
CA ASP A 69 6.85 -5.90 -23.10
C ASP A 69 5.88 -6.95 -22.53
N SER A 70 5.93 -7.21 -21.22
CA SER A 70 5.07 -8.17 -20.52
C SER A 70 3.63 -7.69 -20.36
N ASP A 71 2.67 -8.59 -20.20
CA ASP A 71 1.26 -8.23 -20.00
C ASP A 71 0.91 -7.74 -18.59
N LEU A 72 1.91 -7.57 -17.71
CA LEU A 72 1.72 -7.02 -16.37
C LEU A 72 1.44 -5.52 -16.43
N VAL A 73 0.40 -5.10 -15.71
CA VAL A 73 0.04 -3.69 -15.52
C VAL A 73 0.20 -3.35 -14.04
N ILE A 74 1.26 -2.63 -13.71
CA ILE A 74 1.64 -2.29 -12.33
C ILE A 74 1.26 -0.84 -12.00
N SER A 75 0.94 -0.56 -10.74
CA SER A 75 0.83 0.81 -10.24
C SER A 75 2.18 1.53 -10.38
N GLU A 76 2.16 2.85 -10.63
CA GLU A 76 3.39 3.67 -10.70
C GLU A 76 4.23 3.63 -9.41
N ILE A 77 3.59 3.29 -8.29
CA ILE A 77 4.23 3.08 -7.00
C ILE A 77 4.18 1.58 -6.71
N THR A 78 5.31 1.01 -6.29
CA THR A 78 5.43 -0.36 -5.80
C THR A 78 5.81 -0.34 -4.33
N LEU A 79 5.19 -1.20 -3.51
CA LEU A 79 5.56 -1.30 -2.10
C LEU A 79 6.82 -2.16 -1.94
N GLY A 80 7.92 -1.53 -1.50
CA GLY A 80 9.12 -2.23 -1.06
C GLY A 80 8.98 -2.72 0.39
N THR A 81 9.50 -3.92 0.68
CA THR A 81 9.20 -4.63 1.95
C THR A 81 10.42 -5.04 2.77
N MET A 82 11.62 -4.54 2.44
CA MET A 82 12.89 -5.00 3.01
C MET A 82 13.03 -4.88 4.54
N THR A 83 12.16 -4.12 5.21
CA THR A 83 12.22 -3.88 6.67
C THR A 83 11.33 -4.84 7.48
N PHE A 84 10.47 -5.62 6.81
CA PHE A 84 9.46 -6.46 7.44
C PHE A 84 10.09 -7.71 8.05
N GLY A 85 10.03 -7.86 9.37
CA GLY A 85 10.67 -8.97 10.11
C GLY A 85 11.97 -8.60 10.83
N GLU A 86 12.41 -7.35 10.70
CA GLU A 86 13.52 -6.77 11.47
C GLU A 86 13.09 -5.45 12.13
N GLN A 87 12.84 -4.39 11.36
CA GLN A 87 12.42 -3.09 11.90
C GLN A 87 10.91 -3.00 12.10
N ASN A 88 10.13 -3.73 11.29
CA ASN A 88 8.69 -3.81 11.41
C ASN A 88 8.28 -5.20 11.90
N THR A 89 7.36 -5.22 12.86
CA THR A 89 6.64 -6.41 13.27
C THR A 89 5.71 -6.91 12.15
N GLU A 90 5.24 -8.15 12.25
CA GLU A 90 4.28 -8.70 11.29
C GLU A 90 2.99 -7.86 11.21
N LYS A 91 2.51 -7.39 12.36
CA LYS A 91 1.31 -6.55 12.44
C LYS A 91 1.50 -5.23 11.67
N GLU A 92 2.61 -4.54 11.88
CA GLU A 92 2.91 -3.29 11.15
C GLU A 92 3.10 -3.54 9.65
N ALA A 93 3.73 -4.67 9.28
CA ALA A 93 3.84 -5.08 7.88
C ALA A 93 2.44 -5.28 7.26
N HIS A 94 1.51 -5.95 7.95
CA HIS A 94 0.15 -6.15 7.49
C HIS A 94 -0.63 -4.84 7.37
N GLU A 95 -0.44 -3.91 8.29
CA GLU A 95 -1.05 -2.56 8.23
C GLU A 95 -0.56 -1.80 7.00
N LEU A 96 0.74 -1.82 6.72
CA LEU A 96 1.33 -1.17 5.53
C LEU A 96 0.90 -1.85 4.22
N LEU A 97 0.89 -3.18 4.19
CA LEU A 97 0.41 -3.96 3.04
C LEU A 97 -1.06 -3.62 2.73
N SER A 98 -1.92 -3.67 3.74
CA SER A 98 -3.36 -3.39 3.58
C SER A 98 -3.60 -1.95 3.15
N TYR A 99 -2.93 -0.98 3.79
CA TYR A 99 -3.04 0.42 3.40
C TYR A 99 -2.61 0.67 1.96
N SER A 100 -1.50 0.07 1.53
CA SER A 100 -1.01 0.20 0.15
C SER A 100 -2.01 -0.37 -0.85
N PHE A 101 -2.53 -1.58 -0.58
CA PHE A 101 -3.47 -2.28 -1.44
C PHE A 101 -4.82 -1.56 -1.53
N GLU A 102 -5.35 -1.08 -0.41
CA GLU A 102 -6.57 -0.27 -0.35
C GLU A 102 -6.41 1.08 -1.06
N SER A 103 -5.19 1.61 -1.12
CA SER A 103 -4.85 2.82 -1.88
C SER A 103 -4.66 2.57 -3.38
N GLY A 104 -4.82 1.33 -3.84
CA GLY A 104 -4.69 0.93 -5.24
C GLY A 104 -3.29 0.49 -5.67
N ILE A 105 -2.32 0.41 -4.77
CA ILE A 105 -1.01 -0.17 -5.11
C ILE A 105 -1.20 -1.67 -5.31
N ASN A 106 -0.91 -2.17 -6.51
CA ASN A 106 -1.07 -3.58 -6.83
C ASN A 106 0.25 -4.36 -6.84
N ALA A 107 1.40 -3.69 -6.78
CA ALA A 107 2.71 -4.31 -6.87
C ALA A 107 3.45 -4.32 -5.52
N ILE A 108 3.98 -5.50 -5.15
CA ILE A 108 4.78 -5.72 -3.94
C ILE A 108 6.13 -6.29 -4.33
N ASP A 109 7.20 -5.71 -3.79
CA ASP A 109 8.57 -6.15 -4.01
C ASP A 109 9.18 -6.72 -2.72
N THR A 110 9.67 -7.97 -2.79
CA THR A 110 10.39 -8.69 -1.72
C THR A 110 11.69 -9.28 -2.28
N ALA A 111 12.45 -10.03 -1.48
CA ALA A 111 13.59 -10.83 -1.90
C ALA A 111 13.80 -11.99 -0.93
N GLU A 112 14.37 -13.10 -1.40
CA GLU A 112 14.58 -14.27 -0.55
C GLU A 112 15.41 -13.97 0.71
N MET A 113 16.31 -12.98 0.63
CA MET A 113 17.22 -12.61 1.72
C MET A 113 16.62 -11.65 2.73
N TYR A 114 15.50 -10.99 2.42
CA TYR A 114 14.93 -9.98 3.30
C TYR A 114 14.47 -10.59 4.63
N PRO A 115 14.59 -9.86 5.75
CA PRO A 115 14.78 -8.40 5.87
C PRO A 115 16.24 -7.91 5.92
N VAL A 116 16.40 -6.57 5.93
CA VAL A 116 17.68 -5.85 6.09
C VAL A 116 17.77 -5.24 7.51
N PRO A 117 18.93 -5.31 8.19
CA PRO A 117 20.18 -5.96 7.79
C PRO A 117 20.05 -7.47 7.64
N VAL A 118 20.68 -8.03 6.61
CA VAL A 118 20.54 -9.45 6.28
C VAL A 118 21.29 -10.33 7.27
N LYS A 119 20.59 -11.28 7.87
CA LYS A 119 21.11 -12.24 8.86
C LYS A 119 20.49 -13.62 8.61
N LYS A 120 21.21 -14.68 8.97
CA LYS A 120 20.74 -16.06 8.81
C LYS A 120 19.46 -16.33 9.62
N GLU A 121 19.33 -15.72 10.78
CA GLU A 121 18.23 -15.95 11.74
C GLU A 121 16.92 -15.27 11.35
N THR A 122 17.00 -14.22 10.52
CA THR A 122 15.85 -13.42 10.09
C THR A 122 15.50 -13.61 8.62
N GLN A 123 16.39 -14.24 7.84
CA GLN A 123 16.19 -14.51 6.43
C GLN A 123 14.83 -15.12 6.11
N GLY A 124 14.16 -14.54 5.11
CA GLY A 124 12.86 -15.01 4.63
C GLY A 124 11.67 -14.61 5.51
N ARG A 125 11.87 -13.89 6.62
CA ARG A 125 10.74 -13.39 7.44
C ARG A 125 9.84 -12.44 6.67
N THR A 126 10.39 -11.63 5.79
CA THR A 126 9.60 -10.76 4.90
C THR A 126 8.63 -11.57 4.05
N ASP A 127 9.12 -12.64 3.40
CA ASP A 127 8.27 -13.56 2.62
C ASP A 127 7.19 -14.20 3.50
N LEU A 128 7.52 -14.60 4.73
CA LEU A 128 6.55 -15.20 5.66
C LEU A 128 5.44 -14.22 6.06
N TYR A 129 5.78 -12.96 6.32
CA TYR A 129 4.81 -11.92 6.70
C TYR A 129 3.90 -11.53 5.53
N ILE A 130 4.46 -11.44 4.33
CA ILE A 130 3.66 -11.23 3.10
C ILE A 130 2.77 -12.45 2.85
N GLY A 131 3.31 -13.67 3.00
CA GLY A 131 2.56 -14.90 2.79
C GLY A 131 1.41 -15.11 3.77
N SER A 132 1.54 -14.67 5.02
CA SER A 132 0.44 -14.71 5.98
C SER A 132 -0.66 -13.69 5.64
N TRP A 133 -0.29 -12.49 5.19
CA TRP A 133 -1.23 -11.47 4.72
C TRP A 133 -2.00 -11.91 3.47
N LEU A 134 -1.30 -12.48 2.48
CA LEU A 134 -1.85 -12.93 1.19
C LEU A 134 -2.99 -13.95 1.32
N LYS A 135 -3.05 -14.73 2.41
CA LYS A 135 -4.14 -15.69 2.68
C LYS A 135 -5.54 -15.07 2.67
N SER A 136 -5.61 -13.76 2.93
CA SER A 136 -6.87 -13.00 2.99
C SER A 136 -7.11 -12.14 1.76
N GLN A 137 -6.23 -12.20 0.76
CA GLN A 137 -6.24 -11.30 -0.39
C GLN A 137 -6.60 -12.05 -1.68
N PRO A 138 -7.26 -11.39 -2.64
CA PRO A 138 -7.41 -11.94 -3.98
C PRO A 138 -6.03 -11.95 -4.67
N ARG A 139 -5.38 -13.11 -4.68
CA ARG A 139 -3.99 -13.29 -5.15
C ARG A 139 -3.76 -12.77 -6.58
N ASP A 140 -4.78 -12.85 -7.45
CA ASP A 140 -4.77 -12.35 -8.83
C ASP A 140 -4.74 -10.82 -8.95
N LYS A 141 -5.01 -10.09 -7.86
CA LYS A 141 -4.95 -8.62 -7.79
C LYS A 141 -3.61 -8.09 -7.28
N VAL A 142 -2.75 -8.97 -6.81
CA VAL A 142 -1.43 -8.63 -6.29
C VAL A 142 -0.37 -9.09 -7.28
N ILE A 143 0.45 -8.17 -7.77
CA ILE A 143 1.63 -8.47 -8.56
C ILE A 143 2.79 -8.62 -7.58
N LEU A 144 3.27 -9.84 -7.42
CA LEU A 144 4.29 -10.19 -6.45
C LEU A 144 5.64 -10.38 -7.16
N ALA A 145 6.56 -9.46 -6.87
CA ALA A 145 7.94 -9.54 -7.32
C ALA A 145 8.84 -10.06 -6.20
N THR A 146 9.72 -11.01 -6.51
CA THR A 146 10.79 -11.44 -5.61
C THR A 146 12.12 -11.52 -6.34
N LYS A 147 13.20 -11.71 -5.59
CA LYS A 147 14.56 -11.70 -6.09
C LYS A 147 15.36 -12.88 -5.57
N ILE A 148 16.15 -13.45 -6.47
CA ILE A 148 17.21 -14.39 -6.14
C ILE A 148 18.51 -13.61 -5.90
N ALA A 149 19.22 -13.95 -4.82
CA ALA A 149 20.54 -13.43 -4.53
C ALA A 149 21.54 -13.78 -5.65
N GLY A 150 22.36 -12.80 -6.01
CA GLY A 150 23.47 -12.98 -6.95
C GLY A 150 24.64 -13.74 -6.35
N TYR A 151 25.82 -13.62 -6.99
CA TYR A 151 27.04 -14.24 -6.47
C TYR A 151 27.35 -13.78 -5.04
N SER A 152 27.51 -14.71 -4.10
CA SER A 152 27.94 -14.39 -2.74
C SER A 152 28.54 -15.59 -2.01
N GLU A 153 29.74 -15.42 -1.47
CA GLU A 153 30.39 -16.40 -0.58
C GLU A 153 29.91 -16.27 0.86
N GLN A 154 29.39 -15.10 1.24
CA GLN A 154 28.95 -14.78 2.60
C GLN A 154 27.48 -15.17 2.85
N SER A 155 26.73 -15.47 1.77
CA SER A 155 25.31 -15.79 1.82
C SER A 155 25.02 -17.26 1.57
N SER A 156 26.00 -18.14 1.72
CA SER A 156 25.85 -19.60 1.53
C SER A 156 24.68 -20.21 2.30
N TYR A 157 24.32 -19.64 3.46
CA TYR A 157 23.16 -20.03 4.26
C TYR A 157 21.81 -19.86 3.58
N LEU A 158 21.72 -19.19 2.43
CA LEU A 158 20.50 -19.11 1.61
C LEU A 158 20.17 -20.44 0.91
N ARG A 159 21.13 -21.36 0.87
CA ARG A 159 21.02 -22.67 0.22
C ARG A 159 21.38 -23.77 1.21
N ASP A 160 20.79 -24.94 1.02
CA ASP A 160 21.02 -26.06 1.94
C ASP A 160 22.41 -26.68 1.74
N ASP A 161 22.84 -26.85 0.49
CA ASP A 161 24.09 -27.55 0.13
C ASP A 161 25.11 -26.70 -0.65
N ALA A 162 24.90 -25.38 -0.77
CA ALA A 162 25.79 -24.53 -1.55
C ALA A 162 26.92 -23.91 -0.70
N LYS A 163 28.16 -24.06 -1.16
CA LYS A 163 29.31 -23.32 -0.58
C LYS A 163 29.28 -21.83 -0.95
N VAL A 164 28.70 -21.50 -2.10
CA VAL A 164 28.62 -20.15 -2.67
C VAL A 164 27.27 -20.04 -3.37
N VAL A 165 26.58 -18.92 -3.18
CA VAL A 165 25.35 -18.61 -3.94
C VAL A 165 25.76 -18.07 -5.29
N ARG A 166 25.09 -18.52 -6.37
CA ARG A 166 25.32 -18.07 -7.75
C ARG A 166 23.99 -18.07 -8.52
N VAL A 167 23.98 -17.38 -9.66
CA VAL A 167 22.85 -17.41 -10.61
C VAL A 167 23.00 -18.60 -11.56
N ASP A 168 22.76 -19.80 -11.04
CA ASP A 168 22.71 -21.05 -11.81
C ASP A 168 21.37 -21.77 -11.62
N ALA A 169 21.08 -22.76 -12.48
CA ALA A 169 19.77 -23.41 -12.52
C ALA A 169 19.38 -24.10 -11.19
N ALA A 170 20.35 -24.63 -10.44
CA ALA A 170 20.09 -25.29 -9.17
C ALA A 170 19.73 -24.27 -8.09
N ASN A 171 20.53 -23.20 -7.98
CA ASN A 171 20.29 -22.11 -7.04
C ASN A 171 18.97 -21.38 -7.33
N ILE A 172 18.64 -21.15 -8.61
CA ILE A 172 17.38 -20.51 -9.00
C ILE A 172 16.19 -21.37 -8.60
N ARG A 173 16.23 -22.67 -8.90
CA ARG A 173 15.15 -23.58 -8.53
C ARG A 173 14.93 -23.60 -7.02
N GLU A 174 15.99 -23.79 -6.24
CA GLU A 174 15.89 -23.86 -4.78
C GLU A 174 15.38 -22.53 -4.18
N SER A 175 15.88 -21.39 -4.68
CA SER A 175 15.41 -20.06 -4.27
C SER A 175 13.91 -19.88 -4.48
N VAL A 176 13.44 -20.20 -5.69
CA VAL A 176 12.03 -20.06 -6.08
C VAL A 176 11.15 -20.98 -5.25
N GLU A 177 11.51 -22.26 -5.11
CA GLU A 177 10.75 -23.23 -4.31
C GLU A 177 10.63 -22.79 -2.84
N LYS A 178 11.74 -22.30 -2.26
CA LYS A 178 11.75 -21.79 -0.89
C LYS A 178 10.92 -20.50 -0.75
N SER A 179 10.99 -19.58 -1.72
CA SER A 179 10.17 -18.36 -1.70
C SER A 179 8.68 -18.66 -1.86
N LEU A 180 8.28 -19.51 -2.81
CA LEU A 180 6.88 -19.93 -2.98
C LEU A 180 6.31 -20.55 -1.70
N LYS A 181 7.11 -21.40 -1.03
CA LYS A 181 6.74 -21.99 0.27
C LYS A 181 6.54 -20.94 1.36
N ARG A 182 7.44 -19.96 1.49
CA ARG A 182 7.32 -18.90 2.51
C ARG A 182 6.18 -17.92 2.21
N LEU A 183 6.04 -17.52 0.95
CA LEU A 183 4.99 -16.63 0.45
C LEU A 183 3.62 -17.30 0.40
N ASN A 184 3.56 -18.63 0.60
CA ASN A 184 2.33 -19.40 0.60
C ASN A 184 1.48 -19.18 -0.67
N THR A 185 2.15 -19.22 -1.82
CA THR A 185 1.55 -19.08 -3.16
C THR A 185 2.22 -20.05 -4.12
N ASP A 186 1.54 -20.38 -5.21
CA ASP A 186 1.96 -21.31 -6.24
C ASP A 186 2.68 -20.62 -7.43
N TYR A 187 2.67 -19.28 -7.49
CA TYR A 187 3.38 -18.53 -8.53
C TYR A 187 3.95 -17.19 -8.06
N ILE A 188 4.97 -16.73 -8.78
CA ILE A 188 5.60 -15.40 -8.68
C ILE A 188 5.35 -14.68 -10.00
N ASP A 189 4.90 -13.43 -9.94
CA ASP A 189 4.59 -12.64 -11.13
C ASP A 189 5.87 -12.13 -11.81
N LEU A 190 6.87 -11.75 -11.00
CA LEU A 190 8.15 -11.24 -11.49
C LEU A 190 9.30 -11.79 -10.63
N LEU A 191 10.21 -12.56 -11.23
CA LEU A 191 11.46 -12.99 -10.61
C LEU A 191 12.62 -12.14 -11.14
N GLN A 192 13.41 -11.56 -10.25
CA GLN A 192 14.56 -10.73 -10.60
C GLN A 192 15.86 -11.33 -10.07
N ILE A 193 16.96 -11.09 -10.79
CA ILE A 193 18.31 -11.30 -10.26
C ILE A 193 18.67 -10.06 -9.42
N HIS A 194 19.05 -10.26 -8.17
CA HIS A 194 19.22 -9.16 -7.23
C HIS A 194 20.53 -8.36 -7.45
N TRP A 195 21.60 -9.00 -7.95
CA TRP A 195 22.85 -8.39 -8.43
C TRP A 195 23.65 -9.35 -9.31
#